data_AF-A0A8T6FLB8-F1
#
_entry.id   AF-A0A8T6FLB8-F1
#
_cell.length_a   1.000
_cell.length_b   1.000
_cell.length_c   1.000
_cell.angle_alpha   90.00
_cell.angle_beta   90.00
_cell.angle_gamma   90.00
#
_symmetry.space_group_name_H-M   'P 1'
#
loop_
_entity.id
_entity.type
_entity.pdbx_description
1 polymer ?
#
loop_
_entity_poly.entity_id
_entity_poly.type
_entity_poly.pdbx_seq_one_letter_code
_entity_poly.pdbx_strand_id
1 'polypeptide(L)'
;LAEHHGDEIYKNAQTQRRFNEGTFFGYDFDNTMLRIGSMNMMLHGIENPDIRYRDSLSEADSAGDDAERYSLVLANPPFAGSLDYESTAKDLQLVVKTKKTELLFLALFLRLLQPGGRAAVIVPDGVLFGSTKAHRTLRRMLVEEQKLDGIISMPSGVFRPYAGVSTAILLFTKTNSGGTKDVWFYDMHADGYSLDDKRTPQPDNSDLPDILTRWWNRDLEQGSERSARNFMVSKAEITNNDYALSLNRYKGIDEPMSEYDPPNVIMARLATLETEIGEGYTELQGLLQ
;
A
#
# COMPACT_ATOMS: atom_id res chain seq x y z
N LEU A 1 -12.36 -3.29 19.69
CA LEU A 1 -13.66 -2.58 19.50
C LEU A 1 -14.55 -2.74 20.72
N ALA A 2 -14.95 -3.96 21.10
CA ALA A 2 -15.76 -4.17 22.31
C ALA A 2 -15.07 -3.68 23.60
N GLU A 3 -13.76 -3.88 23.73
CA GLU A 3 -12.98 -3.45 24.89
C GLU A 3 -12.84 -1.92 25.01
N HIS A 4 -12.61 -1.21 23.91
CA HIS A 4 -12.35 0.25 23.92
C HIS A 4 -13.58 1.11 23.62
N HIS A 5 -14.61 0.55 22.98
CA HIS A 5 -15.80 1.28 22.51
C HIS A 5 -17.11 0.57 22.87
N GLY A 6 -17.07 -0.40 23.79
CA GLY A 6 -18.26 -1.16 24.20
C GLY A 6 -19.40 -0.26 24.69
N ASP A 7 -19.08 0.78 25.47
CA ASP A 7 -20.07 1.72 26.00
C ASP A 7 -20.84 2.48 24.90
N GLU A 8 -20.18 2.77 23.77
CA GLU A 8 -20.83 3.43 22.63
C GLU A 8 -21.64 2.42 21.79
N ILE A 9 -21.09 1.23 21.58
CA ILE A 9 -21.71 0.17 20.78
C ILE A 9 -23.00 -0.31 21.46
N TYR A 10 -22.93 -0.65 22.75
CA TYR A 10 -24.03 -1.24 23.51
C TYR A 10 -24.90 -0.21 24.24
N LYS A 11 -24.75 1.08 23.93
CA LYS A 11 -25.50 2.17 24.56
C LYS A 11 -27.02 2.00 24.43
N ASN A 12 -27.49 1.60 23.26
CA ASN A 12 -28.90 1.35 22.98
C ASN A 12 -29.07 0.39 21.78
N ALA A 13 -30.31 -0.05 21.55
CA ALA A 13 -30.63 -0.98 20.46
C ALA A 13 -30.26 -0.42 19.07
N GLN A 14 -30.31 0.90 18.87
CA GLN A 14 -29.98 1.52 17.58
C GLN A 14 -28.47 1.47 17.30
N THR A 15 -27.63 1.79 18.29
CA THR A 15 -26.16 1.73 18.14
C THR A 15 -25.69 0.29 17.98
N GLN A 16 -26.29 -0.64 18.73
CA GLN A 16 -26.00 -2.07 18.60
C GLN A 16 -26.39 -2.59 17.22
N ARG A 17 -27.58 -2.24 16.72
CA ARG A 17 -28.01 -2.62 15.38
C ARG A 17 -27.11 -2.03 14.30
N ARG A 18 -26.72 -0.76 14.42
CA ARG A 18 -25.78 -0.13 13.48
C ARG A 18 -24.44 -0.86 13.45
N PHE A 19 -23.93 -1.26 14.61
CA PHE A 19 -22.69 -2.03 14.70
C PHE A 19 -22.82 -3.40 14.01
N ASN A 20 -23.91 -4.12 14.29
CA ASN A 20 -24.14 -5.47 13.80
C ASN A 20 -24.50 -5.55 12.30
N GLU A 21 -25.24 -4.58 11.76
CA GLU A 21 -25.82 -4.64 10.39
C GLU A 21 -25.26 -3.56 9.43
N GLY A 22 -24.79 -2.43 9.96
CA GLY A 22 -24.60 -1.21 9.16
C GLY A 22 -23.18 -0.62 9.18
N THR A 23 -22.22 -1.34 9.75
CA THR A 23 -20.85 -0.82 9.94
C THR A 23 -19.82 -1.53 9.06
N PHE A 24 -19.95 -2.84 8.88
CA PHE A 24 -18.94 -3.65 8.20
C PHE A 24 -19.45 -4.15 6.85
N PHE A 25 -18.71 -3.80 5.81
CA PHE A 25 -18.99 -4.17 4.43
C PHE A 25 -17.73 -4.81 3.83
N GLY A 26 -17.92 -5.81 2.97
CA GLY A 26 -16.81 -6.50 2.31
C GLY A 26 -17.20 -7.10 0.96
N TYR A 27 -16.22 -7.21 0.08
CA TYR A 27 -16.37 -7.79 -1.25
C TYR A 27 -15.27 -8.81 -1.50
N ASP A 28 -15.64 -9.97 -2.04
CA ASP A 28 -14.70 -10.98 -2.53
C ASP A 28 -15.36 -11.73 -3.70
N PHE A 29 -14.57 -12.21 -4.65
CA PHE A 29 -15.06 -12.96 -5.82
C PHE A 29 -14.89 -14.48 -5.64
N ASP A 30 -14.27 -14.93 -4.56
CA ASP A 30 -14.16 -16.34 -4.20
C ASP A 30 -15.23 -16.70 -3.16
N ASN A 31 -16.14 -17.60 -3.53
CA ASN A 31 -17.23 -18.05 -2.67
C ASN A 31 -16.76 -18.71 -1.36
N THR A 32 -15.59 -19.34 -1.36
CA THR A 32 -14.98 -19.94 -0.16
C THR A 32 -14.49 -18.84 0.77
N MET A 33 -13.80 -17.83 0.23
CA MET A 33 -13.29 -16.70 1.02
C MET A 33 -14.43 -15.86 1.60
N LEU A 34 -15.51 -15.65 0.86
CA LEU A 34 -16.72 -14.98 1.38
C LEU A 34 -17.30 -15.70 2.61
N ARG A 35 -17.38 -17.03 2.56
CA ARG A 35 -17.89 -17.82 3.68
C ARG A 35 -16.98 -17.74 4.89
N ILE A 36 -15.67 -17.88 4.69
CA ILE A 36 -14.67 -17.78 5.76
C ILE A 36 -14.70 -16.37 6.38
N GLY A 37 -14.73 -15.32 5.56
CA GLY A 37 -14.82 -13.94 6.03
C GLY A 37 -16.09 -13.67 6.83
N SER A 38 -17.25 -14.16 6.35
CA SER A 38 -18.52 -14.02 7.07
C SER A 38 -18.51 -14.73 8.41
N MET A 39 -18.00 -15.98 8.44
CA MET A 39 -17.86 -16.74 9.68
C MET A 39 -16.90 -16.06 10.67
N ASN A 40 -15.76 -15.53 10.18
CA ASN A 40 -14.80 -14.83 11.02
C ASN A 40 -15.45 -13.64 11.74
N MET A 41 -16.21 -12.82 11.02
CA MET A 41 -16.92 -11.67 11.58
C MET A 41 -17.97 -12.10 12.62
N MET A 42 -18.75 -13.14 12.33
CA MET A 42 -19.75 -13.68 13.27
C MET A 42 -19.11 -14.23 14.55
N LEU A 43 -17.99 -14.96 14.44
CA LEU A 43 -17.24 -15.47 15.59
C LEU A 43 -16.66 -14.36 16.46
N HIS A 44 -16.41 -13.19 15.89
CA HIS A 44 -15.98 -11.98 16.59
C HIS A 44 -17.16 -11.10 17.06
N GLY A 45 -18.40 -11.60 17.03
CA GLY A 45 -19.57 -10.96 17.61
C GLY A 45 -20.27 -9.95 16.70
N ILE A 46 -19.98 -9.96 15.39
CA ILE A 46 -20.67 -9.13 14.40
C ILE A 46 -21.75 -9.99 13.75
N GLU A 47 -23.01 -9.76 14.13
CA GLU A 47 -24.10 -10.69 13.81
C GLU A 47 -24.46 -10.73 12.31
N ASN A 48 -24.51 -9.58 11.64
CA ASN A 48 -25.00 -9.46 10.26
C ASN A 48 -24.08 -8.58 9.38
N PRO A 49 -22.80 -8.94 9.20
CA PRO A 49 -21.88 -8.19 8.36
C PRO A 49 -22.32 -8.28 6.88
N ASP A 50 -22.20 -7.18 6.13
CA ASP A 50 -22.59 -7.13 4.72
C ASP A 50 -21.42 -7.53 3.81
N ILE A 51 -21.16 -8.84 3.71
CA ILE A 51 -20.11 -9.41 2.87
C ILE A 51 -20.74 -10.02 1.62
N ARG A 52 -20.42 -9.47 0.44
CA ARG A 52 -21.07 -9.84 -0.83
C ARG A 52 -20.09 -10.39 -1.84
N TYR A 53 -20.58 -11.33 -2.65
CA TYR A 53 -19.88 -11.76 -3.85
C TYR A 53 -19.77 -10.60 -4.84
N ARG A 54 -18.54 -10.26 -5.23
CA ARG A 54 -18.28 -9.24 -6.24
C ARG A 54 -16.85 -9.27 -6.76
N ASP A 55 -16.67 -9.27 -8.08
CA ASP A 55 -15.41 -8.85 -8.68
C ASP A 55 -15.35 -7.32 -8.72
N SER A 56 -14.65 -6.76 -7.72
CA SER A 56 -14.62 -5.32 -7.42
C SER A 56 -14.05 -4.46 -8.55
N LEU A 57 -13.32 -5.04 -9.50
CA LEU A 57 -12.74 -4.30 -10.63
C LEU A 57 -13.50 -4.54 -11.95
N SER A 58 -14.47 -5.46 -11.98
CA SER A 58 -15.16 -5.83 -13.21
C SER A 58 -16.26 -4.82 -13.61
N GLU A 59 -16.44 -4.61 -14.92
CA GLU A 59 -17.57 -3.84 -15.45
C GLU A 59 -18.91 -4.52 -15.13
N ALA A 60 -18.96 -5.85 -15.15
CA ALA A 60 -20.18 -6.62 -14.89
C ALA A 60 -20.75 -6.33 -13.49
N ASP A 61 -19.87 -6.14 -12.51
CA ASP A 61 -20.24 -5.82 -11.13
C ASP A 61 -20.11 -4.32 -10.78
N SER A 62 -19.84 -3.46 -11.77
CA SER A 62 -19.68 -2.01 -11.56
C SER A 62 -21.00 -1.28 -11.26
N ALA A 63 -22.14 -1.89 -11.59
CA ALA A 63 -23.48 -1.31 -11.46
C ALA A 63 -24.00 -1.15 -10.00
N GLY A 64 -23.15 -1.34 -9.00
CA GLY A 64 -23.50 -1.16 -7.59
C GLY A 64 -23.54 0.33 -7.18
N ASP A 65 -24.55 0.69 -6.38
CA ASP A 65 -24.73 2.04 -5.80
C ASP A 65 -23.86 2.24 -4.54
N ASP A 66 -22.57 1.92 -4.64
CA ASP A 66 -21.62 2.02 -3.52
C ASP A 66 -20.58 3.13 -3.70
N ALA A 67 -20.72 3.92 -4.76
CA ALA A 67 -19.97 5.15 -4.92
C ALA A 67 -20.30 6.11 -3.77
N GLU A 68 -19.27 6.70 -3.18
CA GLU A 68 -19.36 7.71 -2.13
C GLU A 68 -20.15 7.28 -0.88
N ARG A 69 -20.14 5.98 -0.57
CA ARG A 69 -20.93 5.42 0.54
C ARG A 69 -20.16 5.30 1.84
N TYR A 70 -18.84 5.09 1.78
CA TYR A 70 -18.06 4.66 2.94
C TYR A 70 -17.28 5.81 3.57
N SER A 71 -17.29 5.88 4.91
CA SER A 71 -16.49 6.85 5.69
C SER A 71 -15.07 6.36 5.97
N LEU A 72 -14.84 5.04 5.89
CA LEU A 72 -13.55 4.40 6.14
C LEU A 72 -13.37 3.23 5.18
N VAL A 73 -12.20 3.15 4.54
CA VAL A 73 -11.75 1.97 3.78
C VAL A 73 -10.44 1.48 4.38
N LEU A 74 -10.43 0.23 4.83
CA LEU A 74 -9.23 -0.49 5.25
C LEU A 74 -9.06 -1.67 4.29
N ALA A 75 -7.95 -1.71 3.55
CA ALA A 75 -7.81 -2.74 2.53
C ALA A 75 -6.35 -3.19 2.33
N ASN A 76 -6.20 -4.48 2.07
CA ASN A 76 -4.99 -5.09 1.56
C ASN A 76 -5.29 -5.70 0.18
N PRO A 77 -5.36 -4.90 -0.89
CA PRO A 77 -5.66 -5.41 -2.23
C PRO A 77 -4.54 -6.36 -2.71
N PRO A 78 -4.86 -7.30 -3.62
CA PRO A 78 -3.84 -8.15 -4.26
C PRO A 78 -2.71 -7.33 -4.89
N PHE A 79 -1.45 -7.69 -4.64
CA PHE A 79 -0.28 -6.88 -5.00
C PHE A 79 0.11 -6.93 -6.48
N ALA A 80 -0.36 -7.93 -7.23
CA ALA A 80 -0.05 -8.06 -8.64
C ALA A 80 -1.20 -8.73 -9.38
N GLY A 81 -1.45 -8.26 -10.59
CA GLY A 81 -2.49 -8.76 -11.47
C GLY A 81 -2.59 -7.88 -12.70
N SER A 82 -3.09 -8.45 -13.79
CA SER A 82 -3.39 -7.69 -15.00
C SER A 82 -4.76 -8.09 -15.50
N LEU A 83 -5.61 -7.10 -15.74
CA LEU A 83 -6.95 -7.27 -16.30
C LEU A 83 -7.01 -6.70 -17.71
N ASP A 84 -7.96 -7.16 -18.50
CA ASP A 84 -8.25 -6.57 -19.80
C ASP A 84 -9.11 -5.31 -19.66
N TYR A 85 -8.89 -4.34 -20.55
CA TYR A 85 -9.60 -3.07 -20.51
C TYR A 85 -11.11 -3.24 -20.66
N GLU A 86 -11.54 -4.25 -21.41
CA GLU A 86 -12.94 -4.51 -21.75
C GLU A 86 -13.70 -5.15 -20.58
N SER A 87 -13.02 -5.93 -19.74
CA SER A 87 -13.61 -6.54 -18.54
C SER A 87 -13.55 -5.64 -17.32
N THR A 88 -12.70 -4.61 -17.33
CA THR A 88 -12.54 -3.67 -16.22
C THR A 88 -13.62 -2.59 -16.25
N ALA A 89 -14.08 -2.17 -15.07
CA ALA A 89 -15.06 -1.10 -14.92
C ALA A 89 -14.60 0.20 -15.63
N LYS A 90 -15.47 0.72 -16.51
CA LYS A 90 -15.15 1.86 -17.39
C LYS A 90 -14.89 3.14 -16.61
N ASP A 91 -15.62 3.36 -15.53
CA ASP A 91 -15.44 4.51 -14.64
C ASP A 91 -14.04 4.51 -14.00
N LEU A 92 -13.52 3.36 -13.57
CA LEU A 92 -12.15 3.23 -13.07
C LEU A 92 -11.13 3.53 -14.19
N GLN A 93 -11.40 3.06 -15.41
CA GLN A 93 -10.55 3.33 -16.58
C GLN A 93 -10.55 4.80 -17.01
N LEU A 94 -11.62 5.56 -16.69
CA LEU A 94 -11.68 7.02 -16.89
C LEU A 94 -10.79 7.76 -15.89
N VAL A 95 -10.69 7.28 -14.65
CA VAL A 95 -9.80 7.82 -13.62
C VAL A 95 -8.34 7.54 -13.99
N VAL A 96 -8.02 6.27 -14.26
CA VAL A 96 -6.66 5.84 -14.62
C VAL A 96 -6.69 4.72 -15.65
N LYS A 97 -6.22 5.01 -16.87
CA LYS A 97 -6.15 4.03 -17.94
C LYS A 97 -4.98 3.07 -17.72
N THR A 98 -5.25 1.88 -17.19
CA THR A 98 -4.25 0.85 -16.88
C THR A 98 -4.86 -0.55 -16.78
N LYS A 99 -4.03 -1.58 -17.01
CA LYS A 99 -4.38 -2.99 -16.77
C LYS A 99 -3.97 -3.48 -15.38
N LYS A 100 -3.10 -2.74 -14.70
CA LYS A 100 -2.52 -3.08 -13.40
C LYS A 100 -3.54 -2.98 -12.28
N THR A 101 -3.83 -4.10 -11.62
CA THR A 101 -4.86 -4.19 -10.57
C THR A 101 -4.53 -3.31 -9.37
N GLU A 102 -3.26 -3.17 -9.00
CA GLU A 102 -2.81 -2.38 -7.85
C GLU A 102 -3.18 -0.89 -7.97
N LEU A 103 -3.22 -0.36 -9.20
CA LEU A 103 -3.63 1.02 -9.47
C LEU A 103 -5.16 1.17 -9.56
N LEU A 104 -5.84 0.16 -10.11
CA LEU A 104 -7.29 0.15 -10.25
C LEU A 104 -7.97 0.08 -8.87
N PHE A 105 -7.41 -0.67 -7.91
CA PHE A 105 -7.94 -0.71 -6.55
C PHE A 105 -7.87 0.65 -5.85
N LEU A 106 -6.80 1.43 -6.05
CA LEU A 106 -6.74 2.79 -5.51
C LEU A 106 -7.79 3.72 -6.14
N ALA A 107 -8.02 3.63 -7.45
CA ALA A 107 -9.11 4.35 -8.11
C ALA A 107 -10.48 3.93 -7.55
N LEU A 108 -10.67 2.63 -7.31
CA LEU A 108 -11.87 2.09 -6.68
C LEU A 108 -12.07 2.67 -5.27
N PHE A 109 -11.04 2.67 -4.42
CA PHE A 109 -11.18 3.21 -3.05
C PHE A 109 -11.58 4.69 -3.06
N LEU A 110 -11.05 5.49 -3.99
CA LEU A 110 -11.49 6.88 -4.17
C LEU A 110 -12.95 6.98 -4.62
N ARG A 111 -13.44 6.06 -5.45
CA ARG A 111 -14.86 5.99 -5.83
C ARG A 111 -15.74 5.63 -4.63
N LEU A 112 -15.33 4.64 -3.83
CA LEU A 112 -16.08 4.11 -2.69
C LEU A 112 -16.20 5.09 -1.51
N LEU A 113 -15.16 5.89 -1.28
CA LEU A 113 -15.15 6.87 -0.19
C LEU A 113 -16.11 8.01 -0.45
N GLN A 114 -16.87 8.40 0.58
CA GLN A 114 -17.59 9.67 0.59
C GLN A 114 -16.60 10.84 0.76
N PRO A 115 -16.95 12.08 0.35
CA PRO A 115 -16.15 13.26 0.72
C PRO A 115 -15.98 13.35 2.25
N GLY A 116 -14.74 13.51 2.71
CA GLY A 116 -14.34 13.44 4.12
C GLY A 116 -14.04 12.04 4.64
N GLY A 117 -14.31 11.00 3.84
CA GLY A 117 -13.96 9.61 4.15
C GLY A 117 -12.45 9.38 4.11
N ARG A 118 -11.97 8.45 4.93
CA ARG A 118 -10.53 8.15 5.11
C ARG A 118 -10.21 6.74 4.65
N ALA A 119 -8.97 6.52 4.23
CA ALA A 119 -8.48 5.21 3.88
C ALA A 119 -7.10 4.93 4.46
N ALA A 120 -6.89 3.67 4.84
CA ALA A 120 -5.58 3.09 5.11
C ALA A 120 -5.46 1.82 4.26
N VAL A 121 -4.63 1.87 3.22
CA VAL A 121 -4.55 0.80 2.22
C VAL A 121 -3.12 0.40 1.95
N ILE A 122 -2.89 -0.90 1.84
CA ILE A 122 -1.56 -1.45 1.54
C ILE A 122 -1.37 -1.49 0.03
N VAL A 123 -0.22 -1.03 -0.44
CA VAL A 123 0.17 -1.06 -1.85
C VAL A 123 1.61 -1.56 -2.00
N PRO A 124 1.97 -2.21 -3.12
CA PRO A 124 3.37 -2.48 -3.41
C PRO A 124 4.12 -1.18 -3.72
N ASP A 125 5.42 -1.13 -3.41
CA ASP A 125 6.22 0.09 -3.60
C ASP A 125 6.22 0.61 -5.05
N GLY A 126 5.99 -0.26 -6.03
CA GLY A 126 5.84 0.14 -7.43
C GLY A 126 4.78 1.22 -7.65
N VAL A 127 3.73 1.27 -6.81
CA VAL A 127 2.74 2.34 -6.82
C VAL A 127 3.35 3.70 -6.45
N LEU A 128 4.34 3.72 -5.55
CA LEU A 128 4.97 4.93 -5.02
C LEU A 128 5.99 5.56 -5.96
N PHE A 129 6.63 4.79 -6.84
CA PHE A 129 7.70 5.27 -7.73
C PHE A 129 7.51 4.96 -9.22
N GLY A 130 6.49 4.18 -9.60
CA GLY A 130 6.29 3.72 -10.97
C GLY A 130 6.27 4.86 -12.01
N SER A 131 6.93 4.65 -13.14
CA SER A 131 7.19 5.71 -14.14
C SER A 131 6.09 5.87 -15.19
N THR A 132 5.16 4.92 -15.30
CA THR A 132 4.09 4.97 -16.31
C THR A 132 3.16 6.17 -16.05
N LYS A 133 2.47 6.63 -17.10
CA LYS A 133 1.50 7.72 -17.00
C LYS A 133 0.44 7.44 -15.93
N ALA A 134 -0.04 6.20 -15.85
CA ALA A 134 -1.03 5.78 -14.85
C ALA A 134 -0.54 5.98 -13.41
N HIS A 135 0.69 5.56 -13.09
CA HIS A 135 1.28 5.74 -11.76
C HIS A 135 1.43 7.23 -11.41
N ARG A 136 1.94 8.04 -12.34
CA ARG A 136 2.11 9.49 -12.13
C ARG A 136 0.77 10.19 -11.94
N THR A 137 -0.23 9.88 -12.77
CA THR A 137 -1.59 10.43 -12.65
C THR A 137 -2.19 10.13 -11.29
N LEU A 138 -2.09 8.88 -10.83
CA LEU A 138 -2.68 8.46 -9.57
C LEU A 138 -2.01 9.11 -8.36
N ARG A 139 -0.66 9.14 -8.33
CA ARG A 139 0.09 9.83 -7.25
C ARG A 139 -0.21 11.33 -7.22
N ARG A 140 -0.27 11.97 -8.40
CA ARG A 140 -0.69 13.37 -8.51
C ARG A 140 -2.11 13.56 -7.98
N MET A 141 -3.05 12.70 -8.34
CA MET A 141 -4.44 12.79 -7.87
C MET A 141 -4.53 12.72 -6.34
N LEU A 142 -3.80 11.79 -5.71
CA LEU A 142 -3.74 11.69 -4.25
C LEU A 142 -3.19 12.95 -3.57
N VAL A 143 -2.19 13.60 -4.18
CA VAL A 143 -1.52 14.78 -3.60
C VAL A 143 -2.30 16.08 -3.90
N GLU A 144 -2.80 16.23 -5.12
CA GLU A 144 -3.41 17.47 -5.62
C GLU A 144 -4.90 17.57 -5.34
N GLU A 145 -5.64 16.49 -5.56
CA GLU A 145 -7.11 16.49 -5.53
C GLU A 145 -7.66 15.93 -4.21
N GLN A 146 -6.84 15.16 -3.50
CA GLN A 146 -7.18 14.55 -2.22
C GLN A 146 -6.23 15.08 -1.13
N LYS A 147 -6.42 14.59 0.10
CA LYS A 147 -5.52 14.87 1.21
C LYS A 147 -4.73 13.62 1.54
N LEU A 148 -3.50 13.52 1.05
CA LEU A 148 -2.57 12.47 1.43
C LEU A 148 -1.99 12.82 2.81
N ASP A 149 -2.37 12.06 3.83
CA ASP A 149 -2.02 12.34 5.22
C ASP A 149 -0.65 11.71 5.58
N GLY A 150 -0.35 10.52 5.07
CA GLY A 150 0.93 9.87 5.32
C GLY A 150 1.19 8.58 4.55
N ILE A 151 2.44 8.14 4.60
CA ILE A 151 2.96 6.93 3.98
C ILE A 151 3.85 6.21 4.98
N ILE A 152 3.52 4.95 5.25
CA ILE A 152 4.36 4.06 6.08
C ILE A 152 5.00 3.05 5.14
N SER A 153 6.29 3.20 4.89
CA SER A 153 7.07 2.22 4.13
C SER A 153 7.33 0.99 4.98
N MET A 154 7.09 -0.19 4.43
CA MET A 154 7.26 -1.49 5.08
C MET A 154 8.37 -2.28 4.39
N PRO A 155 9.20 -3.02 5.15
CA PRO A 155 10.33 -3.73 4.59
C PRO A 155 9.85 -4.95 3.79
N SER A 156 10.70 -5.44 2.89
CA SER A 156 10.44 -6.71 2.21
C SER A 156 10.39 -7.83 3.25
N GLY A 157 9.44 -8.76 3.07
CA GLY A 157 9.26 -9.89 3.98
C GLY A 157 8.05 -9.79 4.92
N VAL A 158 7.45 -8.61 5.09
CA VAL A 158 6.19 -8.44 5.86
C VAL A 158 5.02 -9.26 5.31
N PHE A 159 5.09 -9.71 4.06
CA PHE A 159 4.07 -10.58 3.46
C PHE A 159 4.60 -11.95 3.04
N ARG A 160 5.82 -12.34 3.44
CA ARG A 160 6.32 -13.69 3.19
C ARG A 160 5.50 -14.73 3.97
N PRO A 161 5.32 -15.95 3.44
CA PRO A 161 5.84 -16.45 2.15
C PRO A 161 5.00 -16.04 0.93
N TYR A 162 3.87 -15.34 1.11
CA TYR A 162 2.93 -15.03 0.02
C TYR A 162 3.47 -13.99 -0.97
N ALA A 163 4.20 -12.99 -0.48
CA ALA A 163 4.81 -11.96 -1.30
C ALA A 163 6.16 -11.51 -0.72
N GLY A 164 7.17 -11.40 -1.58
CA GLY A 164 8.53 -10.95 -1.21
C GLY A 164 8.82 -9.49 -1.49
N VAL A 165 7.85 -8.73 -2.03
CA VAL A 165 8.04 -7.32 -2.40
C VAL A 165 7.91 -6.41 -1.18
N SER A 166 8.62 -5.29 -1.18
CA SER A 166 8.37 -4.19 -0.26
C SER A 166 7.03 -3.53 -0.56
N THR A 167 6.39 -3.03 0.48
CA THR A 167 5.02 -2.50 0.45
C THR A 167 4.93 -1.25 1.30
N ALA A 168 3.84 -0.50 1.17
CA ALA A 168 3.59 0.66 2.02
C ALA A 168 2.11 0.79 2.36
N ILE A 169 1.82 1.42 3.49
CA ILE A 169 0.48 1.85 3.87
C ILE A 169 0.29 3.28 3.41
N LEU A 170 -0.70 3.53 2.56
CA LEU A 170 -1.14 4.87 2.20
C LEU A 170 -2.28 5.29 3.12
N LEU A 171 -2.12 6.44 3.76
CA LEU A 171 -3.11 7.08 4.63
C LEU A 171 -3.60 8.34 3.94
N PHE A 172 -4.87 8.38 3.53
CA PHE A 172 -5.43 9.54 2.84
C PHE A 172 -6.90 9.77 3.16
N THR A 173 -7.33 11.01 2.95
CA THR A 173 -8.71 11.46 3.07
C THR A 173 -9.21 11.94 1.71
N LYS A 174 -10.40 11.47 1.29
CA LYS A 174 -11.04 11.97 0.09
C LYS A 174 -11.60 13.36 0.35
N THR A 175 -11.25 14.33 -0.49
CA THR A 175 -11.71 15.72 -0.35
C THR A 175 -12.21 16.32 -1.66
N ASN A 176 -11.79 15.77 -2.82
CA ASN A 176 -12.06 16.29 -4.16
C ASN A 176 -11.69 17.78 -4.36
N SER A 177 -10.91 18.35 -3.44
CA SER A 177 -10.55 19.77 -3.37
C SER A 177 -9.11 19.98 -2.91
N GLY A 178 -8.34 18.89 -2.78
CA GLY A 178 -6.98 18.89 -2.25
C GLY A 178 -6.95 18.99 -0.73
N GLY A 179 -5.93 19.65 -0.19
CA GLY A 179 -5.73 19.81 1.25
C GLY A 179 -4.44 19.16 1.77
N THR A 180 -3.70 18.45 0.91
CA THR A 180 -2.32 18.06 1.20
C THR A 180 -1.44 19.30 1.33
N LYS A 181 -0.84 19.48 2.51
CA LYS A 181 0.20 20.51 2.75
C LYS A 181 1.55 19.84 2.91
N ASP A 182 1.61 18.89 3.82
CA ASP A 182 2.74 18.04 4.12
C ASP A 182 2.25 16.60 4.24
N VAL A 183 3.11 15.66 3.86
CA VAL A 183 2.86 14.22 3.94
C VAL A 183 3.83 13.64 4.96
N TRP A 184 3.29 12.90 5.93
CA TRP A 184 4.11 12.23 6.94
C TRP A 184 4.66 10.92 6.39
N PHE A 185 5.98 10.73 6.42
CA PHE A 185 6.64 9.49 6.04
C PHE A 185 7.16 8.77 7.27
N TYR A 186 7.05 7.44 7.28
CA TYR A 186 7.65 6.58 8.30
C TYR A 186 8.34 5.37 7.66
N ASP A 187 9.56 5.07 8.11
CA ASP A 187 10.36 3.93 7.68
C ASP A 187 10.25 2.79 8.69
N MET A 188 9.37 1.82 8.41
CA MET A 188 9.19 0.64 9.24
C MET A 188 10.26 -0.40 8.88
N HIS A 189 10.94 -0.93 9.89
CA HIS A 189 11.95 -1.98 9.74
C HIS A 189 11.48 -3.35 10.21
N ALA A 190 10.49 -3.41 11.10
CA ALA A 190 9.94 -4.67 11.58
C ALA A 190 8.50 -4.54 12.06
N ASP A 191 7.71 -5.59 11.85
CA ASP A 191 6.30 -5.67 12.25
C ASP A 191 6.07 -6.58 13.48
N GLY A 192 7.13 -7.05 14.14
CA GLY A 192 7.04 -8.01 15.24
C GLY A 192 7.22 -9.46 14.82
N TYR A 193 7.69 -9.72 13.60
CA TYR A 193 8.00 -11.06 13.08
C TYR A 193 9.33 -11.07 12.32
N SER A 194 9.94 -12.25 12.18
CA SER A 194 11.04 -12.42 11.22
C SER A 194 10.56 -12.11 9.80
N LEU A 195 11.42 -11.51 8.97
CA LEU A 195 11.14 -11.16 7.58
C LEU A 195 11.46 -12.29 6.60
N ASP A 196 11.54 -13.52 7.10
CA ASP A 196 11.76 -14.74 6.32
C ASP A 196 10.45 -15.50 6.07
N ASP A 197 10.50 -16.58 5.29
CA ASP A 197 9.29 -17.37 4.95
C ASP A 197 8.63 -18.04 6.17
N LYS A 198 9.33 -18.14 7.31
CA LYS A 198 8.80 -18.76 8.52
C LYS A 198 7.93 -17.80 9.34
N ARG A 199 8.16 -16.47 9.23
CA ARG A 199 7.46 -15.43 10.02
C ARG A 199 7.37 -15.81 11.50
N THR A 200 8.52 -16.07 12.11
CA THR A 200 8.60 -16.41 13.54
C THR A 200 8.29 -15.17 14.36
N PRO A 201 7.38 -15.22 15.36
CA PRO A 201 7.09 -14.07 16.22
C PRO A 201 8.33 -13.51 16.93
N GLN A 202 8.46 -12.18 16.93
CA GLN A 202 9.50 -11.40 17.59
C GLN A 202 8.86 -10.17 18.26
N PRO A 203 8.16 -10.34 19.39
CA PRO A 203 7.35 -9.26 20.00
C PRO A 203 8.13 -7.99 20.33
N ASP A 204 9.41 -8.12 20.69
CA ASP A 204 10.30 -7.01 21.04
C ASP A 204 10.84 -6.26 19.80
N ASN A 205 10.61 -6.78 18.60
CA ASN A 205 11.09 -6.24 17.34
C ASN A 205 9.93 -5.75 16.46
N SER A 206 9.19 -4.75 16.94
CA SER A 206 8.06 -4.16 16.23
C SER A 206 8.11 -2.64 16.31
N ASP A 207 8.02 -1.98 15.16
CA ASP A 207 7.92 -0.53 15.06
C ASP A 207 6.45 -0.04 15.16
N LEU A 208 5.46 -0.94 15.16
CA LEU A 208 4.03 -0.59 15.16
C LEU A 208 3.60 0.29 16.36
N PRO A 209 4.08 0.07 17.60
CA PRO A 209 3.76 0.95 18.72
C PRO A 209 4.36 2.37 18.57
N ASP A 210 5.56 2.48 18.00
CA ASP A 210 6.21 3.78 17.74
C ASP A 210 5.45 4.53 16.63
N ILE A 211 5.08 3.83 15.54
CA ILE A 211 4.24 4.38 14.47
C ILE A 211 2.95 4.98 15.03
N LEU A 212 2.23 4.26 15.88
CA LEU A 212 0.99 4.76 16.49
C LEU A 212 1.23 5.99 17.36
N THR A 213 2.27 5.95 18.20
CA THR A 213 2.61 7.05 19.10
C THR A 213 2.96 8.31 18.31
N ARG A 214 3.77 8.18 17.27
CA ARG A 214 4.19 9.31 16.43
C ARG A 214 3.09 9.81 15.52
N TRP A 215 2.26 8.92 14.98
CA TRP A 215 1.12 9.32 14.16
C TRP A 215 0.20 10.31 14.89
N TRP A 216 -0.07 10.08 16.18
CA TRP A 216 -0.88 10.99 16.99
C TRP A 216 -0.17 12.29 17.36
N ASN A 217 1.17 12.30 17.37
CA ASN A 217 2.01 13.45 17.71
C ASN A 217 2.67 14.13 16.50
N ARG A 218 2.33 13.73 15.27
CA ARG A 218 3.03 14.15 14.02
C ARG A 218 3.04 15.67 13.80
N ASP A 219 2.05 16.39 14.32
CA ASP A 219 1.99 17.86 14.21
C ASP A 219 3.05 18.55 15.08
N LEU A 220 3.56 17.87 16.13
CA LEU A 220 4.65 18.32 16.99
C LEU A 220 6.02 17.99 16.42
N GLU A 221 6.09 17.09 15.43
CA GLU A 221 7.33 16.63 14.78
C GLU A 221 7.63 17.42 13.48
N GLN A 222 7.04 18.60 13.31
CA GLN A 222 7.39 19.52 12.21
C GLN A 222 8.84 20.00 12.39
N GLY A 223 9.77 19.36 11.67
CA GLY A 223 11.20 19.67 11.74
C GLY A 223 12.11 18.49 12.06
N SER A 224 11.58 17.27 12.19
CA SER A 224 12.39 16.06 12.29
C SER A 224 13.43 16.01 11.15
N GLU A 225 14.68 15.69 11.51
CA GLU A 225 15.75 15.52 10.53
C GLU A 225 15.40 14.42 9.51
N ARG A 226 15.83 14.59 8.26
CA ARG A 226 15.58 13.60 7.19
C ARG A 226 16.27 12.25 7.40
N SER A 227 17.18 12.18 8.37
CA SER A 227 17.85 10.96 8.85
C SER A 227 16.98 10.18 9.85
N ALA A 228 15.94 10.80 10.41
CA ALA A 228 15.07 10.17 11.39
C ALA A 228 14.17 9.10 10.76
N ARG A 229 13.62 8.22 11.60
CA ARG A 229 12.67 7.17 11.19
C ARG A 229 11.39 7.71 10.56
N ASN A 230 11.07 8.97 10.84
CA ASN A 230 9.92 9.63 10.28
C ASN A 230 10.24 11.11 9.99
N PHE A 231 9.57 11.68 9.01
CA PHE A 231 9.71 13.09 8.66
C PHE A 231 8.52 13.57 7.82
N MET A 232 8.34 14.88 7.77
CA MET A 232 7.32 15.54 6.95
C MET A 232 7.90 15.98 5.61
N VAL A 233 7.27 15.65 4.50
CA VAL A 233 7.64 16.14 3.15
C VAL A 233 6.58 17.11 2.67
N SER A 234 6.99 18.32 2.29
CA SER A 234 6.04 19.31 1.78
C SER A 234 5.48 18.92 0.42
N LYS A 235 4.25 19.32 0.14
CA LYS A 235 3.63 19.14 -1.18
C LYS A 235 4.50 19.72 -2.30
N ALA A 236 5.10 20.90 -2.09
CA ALA A 236 5.96 21.53 -3.09
C ALA A 236 7.18 20.67 -3.45
N GLU A 237 7.80 20.04 -2.44
CA GLU A 237 8.91 19.11 -2.64
C GLU A 237 8.48 17.85 -3.39
N ILE A 238 7.29 17.31 -3.10
CA ILE A 238 6.71 16.18 -3.82
C ILE A 238 6.44 16.54 -5.29
N THR A 239 5.87 17.73 -5.54
CA THR A 239 5.64 18.25 -6.90
C THR A 239 6.95 18.40 -7.66
N ASN A 240 8.00 18.92 -7.03
CA ASN A 240 9.33 19.08 -7.64
C ASN A 240 10.02 17.74 -7.94
N ASN A 241 9.63 16.67 -7.25
CA ASN A 241 10.13 15.31 -7.46
C ASN A 241 9.19 14.45 -8.31
N ASP A 242 8.44 15.06 -9.24
CA ASP A 242 7.52 14.38 -10.17
C ASP A 242 6.48 13.50 -9.48
N TYR A 243 6.01 13.90 -8.30
CA TYR A 243 5.10 13.14 -7.46
C TYR A 243 5.65 11.76 -7.05
N ALA A 244 6.97 11.62 -6.92
CA ALA A 244 7.56 10.47 -6.27
C ALA A 244 7.10 10.37 -4.81
N LEU A 245 6.63 9.21 -4.38
CA LEU A 245 6.15 8.96 -3.02
C LEU A 245 6.98 7.88 -2.31
N SER A 246 8.17 7.56 -2.84
CA SER A 246 9.09 6.62 -2.19
C SER A 246 9.88 7.36 -1.12
N LEU A 247 9.93 6.78 0.09
CA LEU A 247 10.63 7.34 1.23
C LEU A 247 12.11 7.64 0.93
N ASN A 248 12.78 6.75 0.21
CA ASN A 248 14.20 6.88 -0.16
C ASN A 248 14.51 8.10 -1.04
N ARG A 249 13.50 8.70 -1.70
CA ARG A 249 13.70 9.94 -2.46
C ARG A 249 13.97 11.15 -1.55
N TYR A 250 13.46 11.11 -0.33
CA TYR A 250 13.45 12.25 0.61
C TYR A 250 14.31 12.02 1.85
N LYS A 251 14.72 10.77 2.10
CA LYS A 251 15.63 10.44 3.18
C LYS A 251 16.97 11.14 2.93
N GLY A 252 17.52 11.74 3.99
CA GLY A 252 18.84 12.35 3.92
C GLY A 252 19.84 11.28 3.52
N ILE A 253 20.63 11.54 2.47
CA ILE A 253 21.67 10.64 2.01
C ILE A 253 22.79 10.69 3.06
N ASP A 254 22.68 9.87 4.11
CA ASP A 254 23.85 9.30 4.77
C ASP A 254 24.27 8.07 3.97
N GLU A 255 24.58 8.24 2.67
CA GLU A 255 25.49 7.28 2.06
C GLU A 255 26.84 7.60 2.67
N PRO A 256 27.42 6.76 3.57
CA PRO A 256 28.86 6.79 3.69
C PRO A 256 29.34 6.62 2.25
N MET A 257 30.21 7.52 1.76
CA MET A 257 30.85 7.37 0.45
C MET A 257 31.20 5.88 0.31
N SER A 258 30.41 5.14 -0.46
CA SER A 258 30.79 3.77 -0.73
C SER A 258 32.03 3.96 -1.56
N GLU A 259 33.16 3.53 -1.02
CA GLU A 259 34.43 3.61 -1.70
C GLU A 259 34.29 2.71 -2.93
N TYR A 260 33.83 3.30 -4.04
CA TYR A 260 33.69 2.57 -5.27
C TYR A 260 35.08 2.19 -5.71
N ASP A 261 35.25 0.90 -6.02
CA ASP A 261 36.45 0.44 -6.70
C ASP A 261 36.69 1.35 -7.92
N PRO A 262 37.93 1.85 -8.11
CA PRO A 262 38.20 2.76 -9.21
C PRO A 262 37.87 2.09 -10.55
N PRO A 263 37.47 2.85 -11.59
CA PRO A 263 36.94 2.29 -12.84
C PRO A 263 37.82 1.21 -13.50
N ASN A 264 39.13 1.28 -13.31
CA ASN A 264 40.08 0.27 -13.78
C ASN A 264 39.90 -1.10 -13.11
N VAL A 265 39.56 -1.15 -11.83
CA VAL A 265 39.29 -2.38 -11.08
C VAL A 265 37.97 -3.00 -11.54
N ILE A 266 36.94 -2.17 -11.77
CA ILE A 266 35.65 -2.61 -12.33
C ILE A 266 35.85 -3.17 -13.75
N MET A 267 36.63 -2.48 -14.60
CA MET A 267 36.96 -2.92 -15.95
C MET A 267 37.77 -4.24 -15.96
N ALA A 268 38.70 -4.41 -15.02
CA ALA A 268 39.44 -5.66 -14.88
C ALA A 268 38.50 -6.83 -14.52
N ARG A 269 37.59 -6.63 -13.57
CA ARG A 269 36.56 -7.63 -13.22
C ARG A 269 35.63 -7.97 -14.40
N LEU A 270 35.24 -6.98 -15.19
CA LEU A 270 34.44 -7.19 -16.40
C LEU A 270 35.19 -8.06 -17.43
N ALA A 271 36.47 -7.78 -17.66
CA ALA A 271 37.29 -8.59 -18.57
C ALA A 271 37.46 -10.05 -18.07
N THR A 272 37.61 -10.25 -16.76
CA THR A 272 37.63 -11.60 -16.18
C THR A 272 36.31 -12.34 -16.41
N LEU A 273 35.17 -11.68 -16.14
CA LEU A 273 33.84 -12.25 -16.37
C LEU A 273 33.59 -12.59 -17.85
N GLU A 274 34.02 -11.74 -18.79
CA GLU A 274 33.92 -12.04 -20.22
C GLU A 274 34.73 -13.28 -20.60
N THR A 275 35.90 -13.47 -19.97
CA THR A 275 36.74 -14.65 -20.21
C THR A 275 36.05 -15.92 -19.69
N GLU A 276 35.52 -15.89 -18.45
CA GLU A 276 34.78 -17.01 -17.86
C GLU A 276 33.53 -17.37 -18.68
N ILE A 277 32.80 -16.37 -19.18
CA ILE A 277 31.64 -16.58 -20.08
C ILE A 277 32.09 -17.25 -21.38
N GLY A 278 33.21 -16.82 -21.96
CA GLY A 278 33.76 -17.40 -23.19
C GLY A 278 34.22 -18.86 -23.01
N GLU A 279 34.86 -19.16 -21.89
CA GLU A 279 35.25 -20.53 -21.52
C GLU A 279 34.04 -21.43 -21.35
N GLY A 280 33.04 -20.99 -20.56
CA GLY A 280 31.80 -21.74 -20.36
C GLY A 280 31.01 -21.95 -21.65
N TYR A 281 31.01 -20.96 -22.56
CA TYR A 281 30.38 -21.10 -23.88
C TYR A 281 31.08 -22.18 -24.74
N THR A 282 32.42 -22.23 -24.68
CA THR A 282 33.22 -23.21 -25.42
C THR A 282 33.03 -24.62 -24.88
N GLU A 283 32.97 -24.77 -23.55
CA GLU A 283 32.65 -26.04 -22.89
C GLU A 283 31.26 -26.56 -23.29
N LEU A 284 30.25 -25.67 -23.33
CA LEU A 284 28.91 -25.97 -23.81
C LEU A 284 28.87 -26.41 -25.28
N GLN A 285 29.66 -25.76 -26.15
CA GLN A 285 29.79 -26.20 -27.55
C GLN A 285 30.43 -27.59 -27.67
N GLY A 286 31.41 -27.91 -26.81
CA GLY A 286 32.07 -29.22 -26.78
C GLY A 286 31.13 -30.37 -26.39
N LEU A 287 30.10 -30.10 -25.57
CA LEU A 287 29.09 -31.09 -25.16
C LEU A 287 28.04 -31.39 -26.24
N LEU A 288 27.98 -30.60 -27.31
CA LEU A 288 27.07 -30.78 -28.45
C LEU A 288 27.70 -31.60 -29.59
N GLN A 289 28.97 -31.99 -29.48
CA GLN A 289 29.67 -32.92 -30.40
C GLN A 289 29.69 -34.34 -29.83
#